data_AF-A0A7J2QYU2-F1
#
_entry.id   AF-A0A7J2QYU2-F1
#
_cell.length_a   1.000
_cell.length_b   1.000
_cell.length_c   1.000
_cell.angle_alpha   90.00
_cell.angle_beta   90.00
_cell.angle_gamma   90.00
#
_symmetry.space_group_name_H-M   'P 1'
#
loop_
_entity.id
_entity.type
_entity.pdbx_description
1 polymer ?
#
loop_
_entity_poly.entity_id
_entity_poly.type
_entity_poly.pdbx_seq_one_letter_code
_entity_poly.pdbx_strand_id
1 'polypeptide(L)'
;MFKELNQIYHIGEDLGLTRKEINRSFFFKEEANRLRNRIIFHIIMLIIVAIIGFTLILLAPSVTKDTYSASGARYSTVKIGDFKKKFKI
;
A
#
# COMPACT_ATOMS: atom_id res chain seq x y z
N MET A 1 27.84 -11.98 -14.88
CA MET A 1 27.55 -12.93 -13.78
C MET A 1 28.55 -14.07 -13.67
N PHE A 2 28.53 -15.11 -14.52
CA PHE A 2 29.41 -16.28 -14.32
C PHE A 2 30.92 -15.97 -14.44
N LYS A 3 31.31 -15.08 -15.36
CA LYS A 3 32.72 -14.62 -15.46
C LYS A 3 33.20 -13.86 -14.22
N GLU A 4 32.35 -13.01 -13.64
CA GLU A 4 32.68 -12.22 -12.45
C GLU A 4 32.80 -13.11 -11.20
N LEU A 5 31.92 -14.10 -11.06
CA LEU A 5 31.99 -15.09 -9.98
C LEU A 5 33.30 -15.88 -10.04
N ASN A 6 33.70 -16.31 -11.24
CA ASN A 6 34.96 -17.03 -11.44
C ASN A 6 36.18 -16.17 -11.09
N GLN A 7 36.12 -14.87 -11.41
CA GLN A 7 37.19 -13.92 -11.13
C GLN A 7 37.35 -13.67 -9.62
N ILE A 8 36.23 -13.56 -8.88
CA ILE A 8 36.26 -13.43 -7.42
C ILE A 8 36.76 -14.72 -6.76
N TYR A 9 36.44 -15.88 -7.34
CA TYR A 9 36.95 -17.16 -6.86
C TYR A 9 38.46 -17.26 -6.98
N HIS A 10 39.03 -16.87 -8.13
CA HIS A 10 40.48 -16.80 -8.33
C HIS A 10 41.15 -15.81 -7.39
N ILE A 11 40.58 -14.61 -7.21
CA ILE A 11 41.10 -13.62 -6.24
C ILE A 11 41.08 -14.17 -4.81
N GLY A 12 40.03 -14.90 -4.43
CA GLY A 12 39.95 -15.53 -3.11
C GLY A 12 41.00 -16.63 -2.92
N GLU A 13 41.23 -17.44 -3.94
CA GLU A 13 42.24 -18.51 -3.93
C GLU A 13 43.67 -17.92 -3.89
N ASP A 14 43.93 -16.82 -4.62
CA ASP A 14 45.19 -16.07 -4.60
C ASP A 14 45.48 -15.40 -3.24
N LEU A 15 44.42 -15.06 -2.49
CA LEU A 15 44.51 -14.55 -1.12
C LEU A 15 44.64 -15.67 -0.06
N GLY A 16 44.73 -16.93 -0.50
CA GLY A 16 44.86 -18.09 0.39
C GLY A 16 43.56 -18.50 1.09
N LEU A 17 42.40 -17.98 0.66
CA LEU A 17 41.11 -18.34 1.23
C LEU A 17 40.68 -19.72 0.71
N THR A 18 40.15 -20.53 1.61
CA THR A 18 39.57 -21.81 1.22
C THR A 18 38.24 -21.61 0.50
N ARG A 19 37.91 -22.54 -0.40
CA ARG A 19 36.64 -22.58 -1.14
C ARG A 19 35.40 -22.40 -0.26
N LYS A 20 35.43 -22.89 0.99
CA LYS A 20 34.35 -22.73 1.97
C LYS A 20 34.21 -21.29 2.46
N GLU A 21 35.32 -20.58 2.67
CA GLU A 21 35.34 -19.19 3.14
C GLU A 21 34.86 -18.23 2.05
N ILE A 22 35.26 -18.48 0.80
CA ILE A 22 34.79 -17.71 -0.36
C ILE A 22 33.27 -17.82 -0.45
N ASN A 23 32.71 -19.04 -0.46
CA ASN A 23 31.26 -19.24 -0.47
C ASN A 23 30.58 -18.57 0.73
N ARG A 24 31.13 -18.71 1.94
CA ARG A 24 30.55 -18.10 3.14
C ARG A 24 30.46 -16.56 3.01
N SER A 25 31.46 -15.90 2.44
CA SER A 25 31.45 -14.44 2.24
C SER A 25 30.36 -13.96 1.28
N PHE A 26 30.02 -14.77 0.27
CA PHE A 26 28.92 -14.48 -0.66
C PHE A 26 27.56 -14.65 0.02
N PHE A 27 27.34 -15.77 0.71
CA PHE A 27 26.07 -16.05 1.38
C PHE A 27 25.79 -15.06 2.52
N PHE A 28 26.82 -14.63 3.28
CA PHE A 28 26.64 -13.63 4.34
C PHE A 28 26.20 -12.26 3.79
N LYS A 29 26.73 -11.83 2.64
CA LYS A 29 26.29 -10.57 2.01
C LYS A 29 24.87 -10.68 1.48
N GLU A 30 24.49 -11.82 0.90
CA GLU A 30 23.12 -12.04 0.45
C GLU A 30 22.12 -12.06 1.61
N GLU A 31 22.43 -12.73 2.72
CA GLU A 31 21.56 -12.77 3.90
C GLU A 31 21.36 -11.40 4.54
N ALA A 32 22.44 -10.62 4.70
CA ALA A 32 22.37 -9.25 5.22
C ALA A 32 21.52 -8.33 4.31
N ASN A 33 21.69 -8.43 2.99
CA ASN A 33 20.88 -7.67 2.04
C ASN A 33 19.42 -8.13 2.02
N ARG A 34 19.15 -9.42 2.22
CA ARG A 34 17.80 -9.99 2.28
C ARG A 34 17.05 -9.51 3.52
N LEU A 35 17.71 -9.50 4.68
CA LEU A 35 17.16 -8.97 5.93
C LEU A 35 16.86 -7.48 5.80
N ARG A 36 17.80 -6.70 5.26
CA ARG A 36 17.60 -5.26 5.01
C ARG A 36 16.40 -5.01 4.10
N ASN A 37 16.32 -5.73 2.98
CA ASN A 37 15.22 -5.58 2.02
C ASN A 37 13.87 -5.99 2.63
N ARG A 38 13.84 -7.04 3.46
CA ARG A 38 12.61 -7.45 4.17
C ARG A 38 12.13 -6.37 5.14
N ILE A 39 13.04 -5.74 5.89
CA ILE A 39 12.69 -4.65 6.82
C ILE A 39 12.17 -3.43 6.05
N ILE A 40 12.87 -3.01 4.99
CA ILE A 40 12.45 -1.90 4.13
C ILE A 40 11.05 -2.15 3.56
N PHE A 41 10.78 -3.37 3.08
CA PHE A 41 9.48 -3.75 2.57
C PHE A 41 8.37 -3.62 3.62
N HIS A 42 8.61 -4.07 4.86
CA HIS A 42 7.63 -3.93 5.94
C HIS A 42 7.35 -2.46 6.27
N ILE A 43 8.39 -1.62 6.29
CA ILE A 43 8.24 -0.18 6.52
C ILE A 43 7.38 0.45 5.42
N ILE A 44 7.66 0.14 4.15
CA ILE A 44 6.87 0.63 3.01
C ILE A 44 5.42 0.18 3.11
N MET A 45 5.17 -1.09 3.44
CA MET A 45 3.81 -1.61 3.63
C MET A 45 3.07 -0.89 4.76
N LEU A 46 3.75 -0.62 5.87
CA LEU A 46 3.16 0.10 7.01
C LEU A 46 2.79 1.53 6.61
N ILE A 47 3.64 2.22 5.84
CA ILE A 47 3.37 3.54 5.29
C ILE A 47 2.13 3.51 4.37
N ILE A 48 2.04 2.53 3.46
CA ILE A 48 0.89 2.38 2.55
C ILE A 48 -0.41 2.19 3.35
N VAL A 49 -0.40 1.30 4.35
CA VAL A 49 -1.56 1.07 5.22
C VAL A 49 -1.95 2.33 5.99
N ALA A 50 -0.97 3.09 6.50
CA ALA A 50 -1.23 4.34 7.20
C ALA A 50 -1.88 5.39 6.29
N ILE A 51 -1.40 5.53 5.04
CA ILE A 51 -1.99 6.44 4.05
C ILE A 51 -3.43 6.03 3.73
N ILE A 52 -3.68 4.74 3.46
CA ILE A 52 -5.03 4.24 3.17
C ILE A 52 -5.96 4.44 4.37
N GLY A 53 -5.49 4.14 5.59
CA GLY A 53 -6.27 4.36 6.80
C GLY A 53 -6.63 5.83 6.99
N PHE A 54 -5.67 6.74 6.77
CA PHE A 54 -5.89 8.17 6.87
C PHE A 54 -6.90 8.67 5.83
N THR A 55 -6.80 8.23 4.58
CA THR A 55 -7.77 8.63 3.55
C THR A 55 -9.17 8.12 3.85
N LEU A 56 -9.33 6.90 4.37
CA LEU A 56 -10.63 6.36 4.79
C LEU A 56 -11.26 7.17 5.93
N ILE A 57 -10.46 7.61 6.91
CA ILE A 57 -10.94 8.46 8.01
C ILE A 57 -11.43 9.82 7.47
N LEU A 58 -10.70 10.42 6.52
CA LEU A 58 -11.12 11.67 5.87
C LEU A 58 -12.40 11.50 5.03
N LEU A 59 -12.56 10.36 4.37
CA LEU A 59 -13.72 10.05 3.54
C LEU A 59 -14.96 9.68 4.37
N ALA A 60 -14.79 9.07 5.55
CA ALA A 60 -15.88 8.66 6.43
C ALA A 60 -16.99 9.73 6.63
N PRO A 61 -16.69 10.99 7.02
CA PRO A 61 -17.71 12.02 7.19
C PRO A 61 -18.42 12.44 5.88
N SER A 62 -17.81 12.17 4.72
CA SER A 62 -18.39 12.47 3.40
C SER A 62 -19.38 11.40 2.94
N VAL A 63 -19.20 10.16 3.39
CA VAL A 63 -20.10 9.04 3.10
C VAL A 63 -21.27 8.97 4.09
N THR A 64 -21.05 9.41 5.33
CA THR A 64 -22.12 9.47 6.36
C THR A 64 -23.00 10.72 6.28
N LYS A 65 -22.54 11.76 5.58
CA LYS A 65 -23.42 12.87 5.20
C LYS A 65 -24.24 12.37 4.03
N ASP A 66 -25.50 12.03 4.29
CA ASP A 66 -26.46 11.75 3.24
C ASP A 66 -26.31 12.80 2.14
N THR A 67 -25.94 12.37 0.92
CA THR A 67 -25.99 13.19 -0.30
C THR A 67 -27.38 13.82 -0.48
N TYR A 68 -28.39 13.29 0.23
CA TYR A 68 -29.70 13.87 0.43
C TYR A 68 -29.98 14.11 1.92
N SER A 69 -29.21 14.98 2.57
CA SER A 69 -29.67 15.63 3.80
C SER A 69 -30.79 16.62 3.48
N ALA A 70 -31.93 16.11 3.01
CA ALA A 70 -33.18 16.84 2.83
C ALA A 70 -33.92 17.03 4.17
N SER A 71 -33.21 17.04 5.30
CA SER A 71 -33.79 17.35 6.61
C SER A 71 -33.84 18.85 6.91
N GLY A 72 -33.24 19.69 6.06
CA GLY A 72 -33.28 21.16 6.16
C GLY A 72 -33.70 21.88 4.88
N ALA A 73 -33.80 21.18 3.76
CA ALA A 73 -34.27 21.78 2.52
C ALA A 73 -35.81 21.81 2.55
N ARG A 74 -36.36 23.01 2.76
CA ARG A 74 -37.79 23.33 2.65
C ARG A 74 -38.30 23.20 1.20
N TYR A 75 -37.94 22.13 0.50
CA TYR A 75 -38.60 21.82 -0.76
C TYR A 75 -39.99 21.33 -0.40
N SER A 76 -40.97 22.15 -0.79
CA SER A 76 -42.39 21.83 -0.71
C SER A 76 -42.60 20.40 -1.20
N THR A 77 -42.93 19.49 -0.29
CA THR A 77 -43.30 18.13 -0.62
C THR A 77 -44.70 18.16 -1.22
N VAL A 78 -44.84 18.76 -2.41
CA VAL A 78 -46.06 18.62 -3.19
C VAL A 78 -46.12 17.18 -3.61
N LYS A 79 -46.97 16.40 -2.94
CA LYS A 79 -47.19 15.01 -3.32
C LYS A 79 -48.01 15.04 -4.61
N ILE A 80 -47.79 14.09 -5.51
CA ILE A 80 -48.57 13.97 -6.77
C ILE A 80 -50.10 13.91 -6.47
N GLY A 81 -50.49 13.44 -5.27
CA GLY A 81 -51.87 13.46 -4.77
C GLY A 81 -52.47 14.85 -4.54
N ASP A 82 -51.66 15.89 -4.33
CA ASP A 82 -52.13 17.26 -4.10
C ASP A 82 -52.67 17.91 -5.39
N PHE A 83 -52.18 17.48 -6.56
CA PHE A 83 -52.71 17.91 -7.85
C PHE A 83 -54.11 17.34 -8.13
N LYS A 84 -54.46 16.21 -7.51
CA LYS A 84 -55.78 15.57 -7.68
C LYS A 84 -56.91 16.36 -7.02
N LYS A 85 -56.59 17.20 -6.03
CA LYS A 85 -57.57 18.06 -5.34
C LYS A 85 -57.94 19.30 -6.14
N LYS A 86 -57.11 19.71 -7.10
CA LYS A 86 -57.32 20.94 -7.89
C LYS A 86 -58.15 20.76 -9.16
N PHE A 87 -58.41 19.53 -9.58
CA PHE A 87 -59.21 19.19 -10.77
C PHE A 87 -60.44 18.34 -10.43
N LYS A 88 -61.21 18.74 -9.41
CA LYS A 88 -62.64 18.40 -9.36
C LYS A 88 -63.39 19.43 -10.21
N ILE A 89 -63.59 19.11 -11.48
CA ILE A 89 -64.68 19.66 -12.32
C ILE A 89 -65.89 18.77 -12.08
#